data_AF-A0A3A6NCT6-F1
#
_entry.id   AF-A0A3A6NCT6-F1
#
_cell.length_a   1.000
_cell.length_b   1.000
_cell.length_c   1.000
_cell.angle_alpha   90.00
_cell.angle_beta   90.00
_cell.angle_gamma   90.00
#
_symmetry.space_group_name_H-M   'P 1'
#
loop_
_entity.id
_entity.type
_entity.pdbx_description
1 polymer ?
#
loop_
_entity_poly.entity_id
_entity_poly.type
_entity_poly.pdbx_seq_one_letter_code
_entity_poly.pdbx_strand_id
1 'polypeptide(L)'
;MKGLLSTKMIINRLIVNLANRIIPNEKGVVVVLVVLSMIVMLGFLGLTLDVGCGYAQKLKLQNALDAAVLAGVQALPSDTTKARNDTIAYAGKNGINLDAGDITISYDCTEITCSKTLSVPLFFGAAFGLNQCQVSGSATAAVVSSGSPVFDYVIFSSDPSGELDISGAHDTFDGKVHVNGNTDVSGSHKNFNYDFECAGSMSVRGSNNRWQTIIMQDTDLLDWG
;
A
#
# COMPACT_ATOMS: atom_id res chain seq x y z
N MET A 1 74.84 18.98 -53.75
CA MET A 1 74.08 19.01 -52.47
C MET A 1 72.56 18.74 -52.59
N LYS A 2 71.90 18.90 -53.76
CA LYS A 2 70.43 18.72 -53.89
C LYS A 2 69.91 17.28 -53.70
N GLY A 3 70.72 16.25 -53.98
CA GLY A 3 70.28 14.85 -53.87
C GLY A 3 70.00 14.37 -52.44
N LEU A 4 70.73 14.91 -51.45
CA LEU A 4 70.65 14.48 -50.05
C LEU A 4 69.41 15.00 -49.30
N LEU A 5 68.84 16.11 -49.76
CA LEU A 5 67.61 16.69 -49.23
C LEU A 5 66.37 15.92 -49.69
N SER A 6 66.40 15.36 -50.90
CA SER A 6 65.30 14.57 -51.45
C SER A 6 65.13 13.23 -50.71
N THR A 7 66.23 12.55 -50.42
CA THR A 7 66.20 11.26 -49.70
C THR A 7 65.70 11.40 -48.26
N LYS A 8 66.12 12.46 -47.54
CA LYS A 8 65.61 12.75 -46.20
C LYS A 8 64.09 12.98 -46.17
N MET A 9 63.54 13.65 -47.19
CA MET A 9 62.10 13.94 -47.26
C MET A 9 61.27 12.67 -47.53
N ILE A 10 61.77 11.75 -48.36
CA ILE A 10 61.13 10.46 -48.65
C ILE A 10 61.12 9.58 -47.40
N ILE A 11 62.24 9.51 -46.68
CA ILE A 11 62.35 8.72 -45.44
C ILE A 11 61.40 9.27 -44.37
N ASN A 12 61.32 10.58 -44.18
CA ASN A 12 60.43 11.16 -43.18
C ASN A 12 58.94 10.92 -43.51
N ARG A 13 58.56 10.98 -44.79
CA ARG A 13 57.20 10.64 -45.23
C ARG A 13 56.86 9.15 -45.04
N LEU A 14 57.83 8.27 -45.26
CA LEU A 14 57.66 6.83 -45.00
C LEU A 14 57.51 6.54 -43.50
N ILE A 15 58.31 7.18 -42.65
CA ILE A 15 58.23 7.02 -41.20
C ILE A 15 56.89 7.50 -40.67
N VAL A 16 56.40 8.68 -41.10
CA VAL A 16 55.10 9.22 -40.68
C VAL A 16 53.94 8.33 -41.14
N ASN A 17 53.98 7.83 -42.39
CA ASN A 17 52.95 6.92 -42.88
C ASN A 17 52.99 5.53 -42.22
N LEU A 18 54.18 5.02 -41.86
CA LEU A 18 54.29 3.80 -41.07
C LEU A 18 53.77 4.02 -39.64
N ALA A 19 54.14 5.12 -39.00
CA ALA A 19 53.70 5.45 -37.64
C ALA A 19 52.17 5.57 -37.56
N ASN A 20 51.52 6.24 -38.51
CA ASN A 20 50.06 6.31 -38.58
C ASN A 20 49.37 4.96 -38.88
N ARG A 21 50.09 3.99 -39.45
CA ARG A 21 49.61 2.62 -39.66
C ARG A 21 49.78 1.73 -38.43
N ILE A 22 50.67 2.10 -37.51
CA ILE A 22 51.03 1.31 -36.32
C ILE A 22 50.31 1.83 -35.08
N ILE A 23 49.83 3.09 -35.06
CA ILE A 23 48.94 3.58 -33.99
C ILE A 23 47.61 2.82 -34.11
N PRO A 24 47.27 1.93 -33.15
CA PRO A 24 46.06 1.14 -33.21
C PRO A 24 44.85 2.06 -33.05
N ASN A 25 43.86 1.87 -33.92
CA ASN A 25 42.65 2.67 -33.94
C ASN A 25 41.76 2.25 -32.75
N GLU A 26 41.88 2.93 -31.61
CA GLU A 26 41.19 2.58 -30.35
C GLU A 26 39.66 2.57 -30.44
N LYS A 27 39.10 3.10 -31.54
CA LYS A 27 37.68 3.04 -31.87
C LYS A 27 37.13 1.60 -31.87
N GLY A 28 37.95 0.59 -32.18
CA GLY A 28 37.52 -0.80 -32.18
C GLY A 28 37.26 -1.36 -30.77
N VAL A 29 38.11 -1.01 -29.80
CA VAL A 29 37.99 -1.47 -28.40
C VAL A 29 36.80 -0.83 -27.72
N VAL A 30 36.55 0.47 -27.99
CA VAL A 30 35.38 1.18 -27.45
C VAL A 30 34.08 0.52 -27.89
N VAL A 31 33.97 0.09 -29.15
CA VAL A 31 32.76 -0.60 -29.64
C VAL A 31 32.53 -1.92 -28.89
N VAL A 32 33.58 -2.71 -28.65
CA VAL A 32 33.46 -3.97 -27.89
C VAL A 32 33.00 -3.71 -26.45
N LEU A 33 33.57 -2.68 -25.79
CA LEU A 33 33.21 -2.33 -24.42
C LEU A 33 31.77 -1.81 -24.31
N VAL A 34 31.31 -1.02 -25.30
CA VAL A 34 29.92 -0.54 -25.37
C VAL A 34 28.95 -1.72 -25.54
N VAL A 35 29.23 -2.64 -26.46
CA VAL A 35 28.37 -3.82 -26.68
C VAL A 35 28.27 -4.68 -25.43
N LEU A 36 29.40 -4.95 -24.76
CA LEU A 36 29.41 -5.69 -23.49
C LEU A 36 28.60 -4.96 -22.40
N SER A 37 28.76 -3.64 -22.28
CA SER A 37 28.00 -2.85 -21.30
C SER A 37 26.49 -2.87 -21.56
N MET A 38 26.06 -2.84 -22.83
CA MET A 38 24.64 -2.94 -23.19
C MET A 38 24.06 -4.30 -22.82
N ILE A 39 24.79 -5.40 -23.07
CA ILE A 39 24.35 -6.75 -22.70
C ILE A 39 24.14 -6.85 -21.18
N VAL A 40 25.08 -6.30 -20.39
CA VAL A 40 24.98 -6.29 -18.94
C VAL A 40 23.77 -5.46 -18.47
N MET A 41 23.56 -4.28 -19.04
CA MET A 41 22.39 -3.46 -18.70
C MET A 41 21.05 -4.12 -19.07
N LEU A 42 20.98 -4.81 -20.21
CA LEU A 42 19.80 -5.58 -20.61
C LEU A 42 19.54 -6.75 -19.65
N GLY A 43 20.59 -7.40 -19.15
CA GLY A 43 20.48 -8.42 -18.11
C GLY A 43 19.86 -7.88 -16.82
N PHE A 44 20.32 -6.72 -16.35
CA PHE A 44 19.71 -6.06 -15.18
C PHE A 44 18.27 -5.63 -15.42
N LEU A 45 17.97 -5.08 -16.60
CA LEU A 45 16.61 -4.70 -16.98
C LEU A 45 15.66 -5.89 -16.94
N GLY A 46 16.07 -7.04 -17.48
CA GLY A 46 15.30 -8.27 -17.42
C GLY A 46 15.01 -8.72 -15.99
N LEU A 47 16.02 -8.69 -15.12
CA LEU A 47 15.86 -9.04 -13.71
C LEU A 47 14.94 -8.07 -12.96
N THR A 48 15.04 -6.77 -13.22
CA THR A 48 14.13 -5.77 -12.66
C THR A 48 12.69 -6.00 -13.10
N LEU A 49 12.45 -6.34 -14.37
CA LEU A 49 11.11 -6.62 -14.88
C LEU A 49 10.49 -7.86 -14.23
N ASP A 50 11.25 -8.92 -14.05
CA ASP A 50 10.77 -10.13 -13.38
C ASP A 50 10.39 -9.89 -11.92
N VAL A 51 11.24 -9.18 -11.17
CA VAL A 51 10.94 -8.79 -9.78
C VAL A 51 9.71 -7.88 -9.73
N GLY A 52 9.63 -6.91 -10.64
CA GLY A 52 8.51 -5.99 -10.73
C GLY A 52 7.18 -6.70 -11.02
N CYS A 53 7.18 -7.63 -11.98
CA CYS A 53 6.02 -8.45 -12.30
C CYS A 53 5.59 -9.33 -11.12
N GLY A 54 6.54 -10.03 -10.49
CA GLY A 54 6.27 -10.86 -9.31
C GLY A 54 5.69 -10.06 -8.15
N TYR A 55 6.22 -8.85 -7.90
CA TYR A 55 5.71 -7.97 -6.86
C TYR A 55 4.31 -7.44 -7.18
N ALA A 56 4.03 -7.06 -8.44
CA ALA A 56 2.71 -6.64 -8.86
C ALA A 56 1.66 -7.76 -8.70
N GLN A 57 2.01 -9.00 -9.02
CA GLN A 57 1.12 -10.14 -8.77
C GLN A 57 0.89 -10.40 -7.29
N LYS A 58 1.90 -10.21 -6.45
CA LYS A 58 1.77 -10.29 -4.98
C LYS A 58 0.76 -9.28 -4.44
N LEU A 59 0.86 -8.03 -4.88
CA LEU A 59 -0.08 -6.98 -4.47
C LEU A 59 -1.51 -7.30 -4.94
N LYS A 60 -1.66 -7.76 -6.19
CA LYS A 60 -2.98 -8.15 -6.71
C LYS A 60 -3.58 -9.30 -5.92
N LEU A 61 -2.78 -10.32 -5.58
CA LEU A 61 -3.22 -11.44 -4.75
C LEU A 61 -3.64 -10.96 -3.36
N GLN A 62 -2.83 -10.14 -2.70
CA GLN A 62 -3.14 -9.63 -1.36
C GLN A 62 -4.44 -8.83 -1.35
N ASN A 63 -4.58 -7.85 -2.26
CA ASN A 63 -5.79 -7.03 -2.37
C ASN A 63 -7.04 -7.89 -2.65
N ALA A 64 -6.92 -8.93 -3.46
CA ALA A 64 -8.01 -9.86 -3.74
C ALA A 64 -8.41 -10.66 -2.51
N LEU A 65 -7.43 -11.13 -1.72
CA LEU A 65 -7.67 -11.85 -0.47
C LEU A 65 -8.31 -10.94 0.58
N ASP A 66 -7.81 -9.72 0.75
CA ASP A 66 -8.36 -8.72 1.69
C ASP A 66 -9.83 -8.40 1.38
N ALA A 67 -10.14 -8.20 0.10
CA ALA A 67 -11.52 -7.99 -0.36
C ALA A 67 -12.40 -9.23 -0.14
N ALA A 68 -11.85 -10.43 -0.34
CA ALA A 68 -12.58 -11.68 -0.15
C ALA A 68 -12.94 -11.92 1.32
N VAL A 69 -11.98 -11.80 2.23
CA VAL A 69 -12.23 -11.98 3.67
C VAL A 69 -13.18 -10.93 4.22
N LEU A 70 -13.07 -9.67 3.77
CA LEU A 70 -13.95 -8.59 4.21
C LEU A 70 -15.39 -8.77 3.70
N ALA A 71 -15.58 -9.40 2.55
CA ALA A 71 -16.92 -9.74 2.08
C ALA A 71 -17.51 -10.93 2.85
N GLY A 72 -16.72 -11.96 3.12
CA GLY A 72 -17.17 -13.14 3.83
C GLY A 72 -17.47 -12.91 5.32
N VAL A 73 -16.66 -12.09 5.99
CA VAL A 73 -16.77 -11.82 7.43
C VAL A 73 -18.12 -11.20 7.80
N GLN A 74 -18.81 -10.53 6.85
CA GLN A 74 -20.11 -9.91 7.08
C GLN A 74 -21.24 -10.92 7.38
N ALA A 75 -21.08 -12.17 6.97
CA ALA A 75 -22.05 -13.23 7.29
C ALA A 75 -21.79 -13.85 8.68
N LEU A 76 -20.66 -13.56 9.31
CA LEU A 76 -20.33 -14.03 10.65
C LEU A 76 -20.98 -13.14 11.73
N PRO A 77 -21.31 -13.70 12.92
CA PRO A 77 -21.25 -15.12 13.29
C PRO A 77 -22.47 -15.93 12.80
N SER A 78 -23.40 -15.30 12.07
CA SER A 78 -24.73 -15.86 11.76
C SER A 78 -24.71 -17.10 10.85
N ASP A 79 -23.84 -17.15 9.84
CA ASP A 79 -23.76 -18.26 8.88
C ASP A 79 -22.33 -18.43 8.32
N THR A 80 -21.64 -19.47 8.78
CA THR A 80 -20.28 -19.81 8.35
C THR A 80 -20.20 -20.38 6.93
N THR A 81 -21.27 -21.01 6.45
CA THR A 81 -21.33 -21.56 5.09
C THR A 81 -21.48 -20.42 4.09
N LYS A 82 -22.36 -19.47 4.40
CA LYS A 82 -22.50 -18.25 3.61
C LYS A 82 -21.21 -17.42 3.62
N ALA A 83 -20.57 -17.25 4.79
CA ALA A 83 -19.28 -16.55 4.89
C ALA A 83 -18.22 -17.15 3.96
N ARG A 84 -18.10 -18.48 3.92
CA ARG A 84 -17.18 -19.18 3.01
C ARG A 84 -17.55 -18.97 1.54
N ASN A 85 -18.83 -19.12 1.19
CA ASN A 85 -19.29 -18.95 -0.19
C ASN A 85 -19.08 -17.52 -0.69
N ASP A 86 -19.38 -16.52 0.14
CA ASP A 86 -19.19 -15.11 -0.18
C ASP A 86 -17.69 -14.81 -0.36
N THR A 87 -16.82 -15.36 0.50
CA THR A 87 -15.36 -15.25 0.36
C THR A 87 -14.88 -15.79 -0.99
N ILE A 88 -15.31 -17.00 -1.38
CA ILE A 88 -14.94 -17.62 -2.66
C ILE A 88 -15.47 -16.79 -3.84
N ALA A 89 -16.72 -16.32 -3.75
CA ALA A 89 -17.34 -15.52 -4.80
C ALA A 89 -16.62 -14.19 -5.03
N TYR A 90 -16.23 -13.50 -3.95
CA TYR A 90 -15.52 -12.23 -4.03
C TYR A 90 -14.05 -12.40 -4.44
N ALA A 91 -13.39 -13.49 -4.03
CA ALA A 91 -12.08 -13.82 -4.57
C ALA A 91 -12.14 -14.06 -6.09
N GLY A 92 -13.16 -14.80 -6.56
CA GLY A 92 -13.40 -15.06 -7.98
C GLY A 92 -13.62 -13.79 -8.80
N LYS A 93 -14.38 -12.82 -8.25
CA LYS A 93 -14.54 -11.48 -8.86
C LYS A 93 -13.21 -10.72 -8.99
N ASN A 94 -12.26 -10.96 -8.09
CA ASN A 94 -10.91 -10.38 -8.15
C ASN A 94 -9.91 -11.23 -8.97
N GLY A 95 -10.39 -12.30 -9.62
CA GLY A 95 -9.59 -13.17 -10.49
C GLY A 95 -8.76 -14.22 -9.75
N ILE A 96 -9.09 -14.51 -8.48
CA ILE A 96 -8.45 -15.54 -7.68
C ILE A 96 -9.45 -16.66 -7.38
N ASN A 97 -9.10 -17.89 -7.71
CA ASN A 97 -9.89 -19.06 -7.32
C ASN A 97 -9.40 -19.56 -5.97
N LEU A 98 -10.28 -19.55 -4.98
CA LEU A 98 -10.04 -20.13 -3.65
C LEU A 98 -10.72 -21.49 -3.56
N ASP A 99 -10.00 -22.44 -2.99
CA ASP A 99 -10.49 -23.76 -2.62
C ASP A 99 -10.93 -23.75 -1.16
N ALA A 100 -11.73 -24.74 -0.76
CA ALA A 100 -12.22 -24.83 0.62
C ALA A 100 -11.10 -24.94 1.67
N GLY A 101 -9.93 -25.46 1.28
CA GLY A 101 -8.75 -25.58 2.15
C GLY A 101 -7.94 -24.29 2.31
N ASP A 102 -8.19 -23.28 1.49
CA ASP A 102 -7.51 -21.98 1.58
C ASP A 102 -8.16 -21.08 2.66
N ILE A 103 -9.34 -21.44 3.14
CA ILE A 103 -10.21 -20.63 4.00
C ILE A 103 -10.33 -21.29 5.38
N THR A 104 -9.84 -20.61 6.40
CA THR A 104 -9.97 -21.00 7.80
C THR A 104 -10.92 -20.04 8.51
N ILE A 105 -11.96 -20.56 9.15
CA ILE A 105 -12.86 -19.78 10.02
C ILE A 105 -12.53 -20.16 11.46
N SER A 106 -12.39 -19.18 12.35
CA SER A 106 -12.11 -19.42 13.76
C SER A 106 -13.28 -20.14 14.45
N TYR A 107 -12.99 -20.87 15.53
CA TYR A 107 -13.98 -21.66 16.29
C TYR A 107 -15.11 -20.81 16.89
N ASP A 108 -14.80 -19.59 17.26
CA ASP A 108 -15.75 -18.60 17.80
C ASP A 108 -16.58 -17.92 16.70
N CYS A 109 -16.36 -18.27 15.43
CA CYS A 109 -17.06 -17.72 14.26
C CYS A 109 -17.00 -16.19 14.20
N THR A 110 -15.95 -15.57 14.73
CA THR A 110 -15.73 -14.12 14.64
C THR A 110 -14.75 -13.76 13.54
N GLU A 111 -13.82 -14.67 13.22
CA GLU A 111 -12.69 -14.41 12.32
C GLU A 111 -12.69 -15.36 11.13
N ILE A 112 -12.32 -14.82 9.97
CA ILE A 112 -12.09 -15.57 8.73
C ILE A 112 -10.72 -15.21 8.17
N THR A 113 -9.91 -16.24 7.89
CA THR A 113 -8.57 -16.14 7.32
C THR A 113 -8.52 -16.87 6.00
N CYS A 114 -7.91 -16.26 4.98
CA CYS A 114 -7.65 -16.86 3.68
C CYS A 114 -6.17 -16.80 3.35
N SER A 115 -5.61 -17.90 2.86
CA SER A 115 -4.21 -17.97 2.39
C SER A 115 -4.13 -18.71 1.07
N LYS A 116 -3.41 -18.15 0.10
CA LYS A 116 -3.20 -18.76 -1.22
C LYS A 116 -1.78 -18.54 -1.69
N THR A 117 -1.25 -19.54 -2.39
CA THR A 117 0.03 -19.46 -3.10
C THR A 117 -0.19 -19.67 -4.60
N LEU A 118 0.37 -18.77 -5.41
CA LEU A 118 0.34 -18.80 -6.87
C LEU A 118 1.76 -18.97 -7.42
N SER A 119 1.88 -19.72 -8.51
CA SER A 119 3.13 -19.82 -9.28
C SER A 119 3.10 -18.83 -10.43
N VAL A 120 4.04 -17.88 -10.41
CA VAL A 120 4.17 -16.83 -11.41
C VAL A 120 5.34 -17.17 -12.33
N PRO A 121 5.14 -17.27 -13.65
CA PRO A 121 6.23 -17.51 -14.58
C PRO A 121 7.21 -16.32 -14.60
N LEU A 122 8.51 -16.63 -14.62
CA LEU A 122 9.59 -15.66 -14.77
C LEU A 122 10.04 -15.65 -16.23
N PHE A 123 10.20 -14.49 -16.84
CA PHE A 123 10.54 -14.38 -18.26
C PHE A 123 12.05 -14.35 -18.47
N PHE A 124 12.77 -13.50 -17.73
CA PHE A 124 14.23 -13.36 -17.84
C PHE A 124 14.98 -14.30 -16.89
N GLY A 125 14.37 -14.67 -15.76
CA GLY A 125 14.85 -15.65 -14.80
C GLY A 125 14.97 -17.03 -15.43
N ALA A 126 14.16 -17.33 -16.46
CA ALA A 126 14.27 -18.55 -17.24
C ALA A 126 15.65 -18.68 -17.91
N ALA A 127 16.28 -17.57 -18.32
CA ALA A 127 17.64 -17.55 -18.84
C ALA A 127 18.70 -17.96 -17.79
N PHE A 128 18.37 -17.83 -16.50
CA PHE A 128 19.17 -18.25 -15.35
C PHE A 128 18.68 -19.57 -14.71
N GLY A 129 17.75 -20.29 -15.36
CA GLY A 129 17.20 -21.56 -14.87
C GLY A 129 16.06 -21.42 -13.85
N LEU A 130 15.57 -20.22 -13.59
CA LEU A 130 14.42 -19.94 -12.72
C LEU A 130 13.16 -19.71 -13.57
N ASN A 131 12.37 -20.77 -13.78
CA ASN A 131 11.21 -20.69 -14.67
C ASN A 131 9.95 -20.10 -13.99
N GLN A 132 9.86 -20.15 -12.65
CA GLN A 132 8.71 -19.66 -11.90
C GLN A 132 9.09 -19.21 -10.48
N CYS A 133 8.34 -18.25 -9.95
CA CYS A 133 8.42 -17.76 -8.58
C CYS A 133 7.10 -18.04 -7.86
N GLN A 134 7.17 -18.51 -6.62
CA GLN A 134 5.97 -18.67 -5.78
C GLN A 134 5.65 -17.37 -5.06
N VAL A 135 4.40 -16.94 -5.19
CA VAL A 135 3.86 -15.75 -4.55
C VAL A 135 2.74 -16.17 -3.62
N SER A 136 2.92 -15.92 -2.33
CA SER A 136 1.94 -16.22 -1.28
C SER A 136 1.35 -14.93 -0.73
N GLY A 137 0.06 -14.98 -0.41
CA GLY A 137 -0.68 -13.93 0.28
C GLY A 137 -1.57 -14.53 1.34
N SER A 138 -1.81 -13.78 2.42
CA SER A 138 -2.72 -14.17 3.49
C SER A 138 -3.46 -12.94 3.99
N ALA A 139 -4.77 -13.06 4.17
CA ALA A 139 -5.62 -11.99 4.67
C ALA A 139 -6.53 -12.54 5.78
N THR A 140 -6.82 -11.70 6.76
CA THR A 140 -7.65 -12.06 7.90
C THR A 140 -8.57 -10.91 8.24
N ALA A 141 -9.85 -11.21 8.44
CA ALA A 141 -10.86 -10.25 8.86
C ALA A 141 -11.66 -10.81 10.03
N ALA A 142 -12.01 -9.94 10.98
CA ALA A 142 -12.80 -10.31 12.14
C ALA A 142 -14.01 -9.38 12.30
N VAL A 143 -15.13 -9.95 12.74
CA VAL A 143 -16.27 -9.20 13.27
C VAL A 143 -15.90 -8.81 14.70
N VAL A 144 -15.64 -7.52 14.91
CA VAL A 144 -15.59 -6.98 16.26
C VAL A 144 -17.02 -6.77 16.73
N SER A 145 -17.40 -7.46 17.81
CA SER A 145 -18.59 -7.10 18.58
C SER A 145 -18.47 -5.63 18.97
N SER A 146 -19.57 -4.89 18.87
CA SER A 146 -19.78 -3.46 19.05
C SER A 146 -19.35 -2.89 20.42
N GLY A 147 -18.10 -3.10 20.80
CA GLY A 147 -17.48 -2.64 22.05
C GLY A 147 -16.22 -1.78 21.84
N SER A 148 -15.67 -1.72 20.63
CA SER A 148 -14.66 -0.73 20.22
C SER A 148 -14.44 -0.83 18.70
N PRO A 149 -15.13 -0.01 17.89
CA PRO A 149 -14.78 0.10 16.47
C PRO A 149 -13.33 0.62 16.34
N VAL A 150 -12.62 0.18 15.29
CA VAL A 150 -11.24 0.61 14.97
C VAL A 150 -11.10 2.13 14.87
N PHE A 151 -12.21 2.81 14.56
CA PHE A 151 -12.41 4.23 14.78
C PHE A 151 -13.52 4.40 15.80
N ASP A 152 -13.15 4.79 17.02
CA ASP A 152 -14.10 4.95 18.13
C ASP A 152 -15.06 6.14 17.89
N TYR A 153 -14.74 7.01 16.94
CA TYR A 153 -15.46 8.27 16.72
C TYR A 153 -16.45 8.21 15.56
N VAL A 154 -17.72 8.57 15.83
CA VAL A 154 -18.73 8.85 14.80
C VAL A 154 -18.59 10.27 14.25
N ILE A 155 -18.09 11.20 15.07
CA ILE A 155 -17.80 12.58 14.70
C ILE A 155 -16.43 12.94 15.26
N PHE A 156 -15.56 13.45 14.39
CA PHE A 156 -14.23 13.94 14.74
C PHE A 156 -14.01 15.33 14.12
N SER A 157 -13.75 16.33 14.96
CA SER A 157 -13.40 17.69 14.55
C SER A 157 -12.02 18.06 15.08
N SER A 158 -11.06 18.23 14.17
CA SER A 158 -9.64 18.40 14.51
C SER A 158 -9.22 19.85 14.75
N ASP A 159 -9.98 20.83 14.26
CA ASP A 159 -9.59 22.25 14.29
C ASP A 159 -9.82 22.85 15.69
N PRO A 160 -8.76 23.28 16.42
CA PRO A 160 -8.90 23.87 17.76
C PRO A 160 -9.54 25.26 17.75
N SER A 161 -9.54 25.94 16.59
CA SER A 161 -10.13 27.27 16.41
C SER A 161 -11.50 27.24 15.74
N GLY A 162 -11.90 26.08 15.22
CA GLY A 162 -13.19 25.85 14.58
C GLY A 162 -14.31 25.64 15.59
N GLU A 163 -15.54 25.94 15.18
CA GLU A 163 -16.75 25.57 15.91
C GLU A 163 -17.45 24.40 15.20
N LEU A 164 -17.78 23.35 15.95
CA LEU A 164 -18.67 22.29 15.49
C LEU A 164 -20.10 22.58 16.00
N ASP A 165 -21.05 22.76 15.09
CA ASP A 165 -22.48 22.87 15.43
C ASP A 165 -23.18 21.53 15.18
N ILE A 166 -23.79 20.99 16.24
CA ILE A 166 -24.69 19.82 16.19
C ILE A 166 -26.11 20.31 16.48
N SER A 167 -26.84 20.68 15.42
CA SER A 167 -28.22 21.17 15.49
C SER A 167 -29.25 20.10 15.09
N GLY A 168 -30.55 20.39 15.23
CA GLY A 168 -31.64 19.47 14.84
C GLY A 168 -32.25 18.67 16.01
N ALA A 169 -33.10 17.69 15.71
CA ALA A 169 -33.80 16.89 16.72
C ALA A 169 -33.91 15.41 16.34
N HIS A 170 -33.99 14.53 17.36
CA HIS A 170 -34.10 13.06 17.21
C HIS A 170 -32.86 12.36 16.63
N ASP A 171 -31.67 12.92 16.83
CA ASP A 171 -30.41 12.32 16.38
C ASP A 171 -29.88 11.29 17.38
N THR A 172 -29.40 10.15 16.90
CA THR A 172 -28.72 9.14 17.72
C THR A 172 -27.29 8.96 17.24
N PHE A 173 -26.33 9.11 18.15
CA PHE A 173 -24.90 8.99 17.91
C PHE A 173 -24.41 7.69 18.54
N ASP A 174 -24.11 6.71 17.68
CA ASP A 174 -23.67 5.37 18.07
C ASP A 174 -22.16 5.21 17.83
N GLY A 175 -21.40 6.06 18.50
CA GLY A 175 -19.94 6.11 18.53
C GLY A 175 -19.49 7.34 19.34
N LYS A 176 -18.23 7.41 19.74
CA LYS A 176 -17.67 8.55 20.45
C LYS A 176 -17.71 9.80 19.57
N VAL A 177 -17.73 10.96 20.21
CA VAL A 177 -17.60 12.25 19.51
C VAL A 177 -16.37 12.94 20.06
N HIS A 178 -15.53 13.51 19.20
CA HIS A 178 -14.38 14.27 19.64
C HIS A 178 -14.29 15.60 18.89
N VAL A 179 -14.10 16.68 19.65
CA VAL A 179 -14.00 18.04 19.13
C VAL A 179 -12.85 18.78 19.81
N ASN A 180 -11.89 19.24 19.00
CA ASN A 180 -10.76 20.04 19.49
C ASN A 180 -11.13 21.51 19.75
N GLY A 181 -12.06 22.06 18.96
CA GLY A 181 -12.49 23.45 19.06
C GLY A 181 -13.73 23.63 19.92
N ASN A 182 -14.44 24.74 19.72
CA ASN A 182 -15.71 24.99 20.39
C ASN A 182 -16.81 24.09 19.81
N THR A 183 -17.80 23.72 20.62
CA THR A 183 -18.95 22.95 20.15
C THR A 183 -20.25 23.56 20.64
N ASP A 184 -21.19 23.86 19.73
CA ASP A 184 -22.60 24.15 20.10
C ASP A 184 -23.45 22.91 19.77
N VAL A 185 -24.16 22.39 20.75
CA VAL A 185 -25.13 21.30 20.58
C VAL A 185 -26.52 21.86 20.83
N SER A 186 -27.22 22.13 19.74
CA SER A 186 -28.52 22.78 19.76
C SER A 186 -29.67 21.84 19.36
N GLY A 187 -30.88 22.09 19.86
CA GLY A 187 -32.07 21.28 19.57
C GLY A 187 -32.37 20.21 20.63
N SER A 188 -33.24 19.26 20.30
CA SER A 188 -33.88 18.39 21.32
C SER A 188 -33.90 16.91 20.93
N HIS A 189 -33.98 16.01 21.92
CA HIS A 189 -34.01 14.55 21.72
C HIS A 189 -32.77 13.94 21.06
N LYS A 190 -31.58 14.51 21.31
CA LYS A 190 -30.32 13.87 20.89
C LYS A 190 -29.92 12.78 21.86
N ASN A 191 -29.38 11.68 21.36
CA ASN A 191 -28.96 10.55 22.18
C ASN A 191 -27.50 10.18 21.85
N PHE A 192 -26.58 10.52 22.75
CA PHE A 192 -25.17 10.16 22.65
C PHE A 192 -24.91 8.88 23.45
N ASN A 193 -24.77 7.76 22.76
CA ASN A 193 -24.63 6.42 23.36
C ASN A 193 -23.22 6.11 23.87
N TYR A 194 -22.23 6.94 23.54
CA TYR A 194 -20.80 6.81 23.82
C TYR A 194 -20.22 8.14 24.33
N ASP A 195 -18.92 8.17 24.65
CA ASP A 195 -18.24 9.35 25.19
C ASP A 195 -18.23 10.54 24.22
N PHE A 196 -18.57 11.72 24.74
CA PHE A 196 -18.42 12.99 24.04
C PHE A 196 -17.23 13.76 24.62
N GLU A 197 -16.16 13.89 23.84
CA GLU A 197 -14.93 14.59 24.20
C GLU A 197 -14.88 15.98 23.55
N CYS A 198 -14.66 17.01 24.34
CA CYS A 198 -14.51 18.39 23.88
C CYS A 198 -13.29 19.03 24.53
N ALA A 199 -12.35 19.53 23.74
CA ALA A 199 -11.18 20.27 24.25
C ALA A 199 -11.42 21.79 24.32
N GLY A 200 -12.27 22.34 23.44
CA GLY A 200 -12.72 23.72 23.54
C GLY A 200 -13.94 23.86 24.46
N SER A 201 -14.64 24.99 24.33
CA SER A 201 -15.87 25.22 25.11
C SER A 201 -17.08 24.54 24.48
N MET A 202 -17.95 23.95 25.31
CA MET A 202 -19.19 23.30 24.87
C MET A 202 -20.42 24.09 25.32
N SER A 203 -21.29 24.48 24.39
CA SER A 203 -22.63 25.00 24.66
C SER A 203 -23.67 23.92 24.36
N VAL A 204 -24.65 23.74 25.26
CA VAL A 204 -25.77 22.82 25.01
C VAL A 204 -27.07 23.58 25.17
N ARG A 205 -27.87 23.64 24.09
CA ARG A 205 -29.12 24.39 24.02
C ARG A 205 -30.26 23.49 23.56
N GLY A 206 -31.38 23.52 24.28
CA GLY A 206 -32.56 22.70 24.00
C GLY A 206 -32.85 21.68 25.09
N SER A 207 -33.69 20.68 24.81
CA SER A 207 -34.30 19.82 25.85
C SER A 207 -34.30 18.34 25.47
N ASN A 208 -34.41 17.44 26.46
CA ASN A 208 -34.45 15.99 26.26
C ASN A 208 -33.22 15.37 25.57
N ASN A 209 -32.06 16.01 25.66
CA ASN A 209 -30.80 15.43 25.18
C ASN A 209 -30.24 14.46 26.24
N ARG A 210 -29.80 13.28 25.81
CA ARG A 210 -29.23 12.20 26.63
C ARG A 210 -27.75 12.03 26.30
N TRP A 211 -26.95 11.88 27.35
CA TRP A 211 -25.50 11.76 27.28
C TRP A 211 -25.06 10.57 28.12
N GLN A 212 -24.20 9.71 27.58
CA GLN A 212 -23.56 8.68 28.39
C GLN A 212 -22.46 9.29 29.28
N THR A 213 -21.46 9.90 28.63
CA THR A 213 -20.34 10.60 29.29
C THR A 213 -20.01 11.86 28.52
N ILE A 214 -19.74 12.96 29.21
CA ILE A 214 -19.13 14.16 28.63
C ILE A 214 -17.77 14.34 29.29
N ILE A 215 -16.73 14.43 28.47
CA ILE A 215 -15.35 14.61 28.88
C ILE A 215 -14.90 15.96 28.31
N MET A 216 -14.59 16.92 29.19
CA MET A 216 -13.93 18.15 28.78
C MET A 216 -12.42 17.96 28.99
N GLN A 217 -11.62 18.13 27.94
CA GLN A 217 -10.17 18.07 28.09
C GLN A 217 -9.70 19.36 28.77
N ASP A 218 -9.04 19.21 29.92
CA ASP A 218 -8.44 20.31 30.65
C ASP A 218 -7.20 20.80 29.89
N THR A 219 -7.26 22.00 29.32
CA THR A 219 -6.12 22.62 28.63
C THR A 219 -5.00 23.03 29.59
N ASP A 220 -5.22 22.97 30.92
CA ASP A 220 -4.28 23.50 31.92
C ASP A 220 -3.24 22.48 32.41
N LEU A 221 -3.24 21.24 31.90
CA LEU A 221 -2.29 20.19 32.33
C LEU A 221 -1.08 19.96 31.38
N LEU A 222 -0.86 20.86 30.41
CA LEU A 222 0.28 20.80 29.48
C LEU A 222 1.24 22.00 29.59
N ASP A 223 1.33 22.67 30.75
CA ASP A 223 2.43 23.59 31.04
C ASP A 223 3.48 22.88 31.90
N TRP A 224 4.32 22.06 31.25
CA TRP A 224 5.52 21.49 31.87
C TRP A 224 6.66 22.52 31.76
N GLY A 225 6.67 23.47 32.69
CA GLY A 225 7.87 24.24 33.04
C GLY A 225 8.94 23.36 33.67
#